data_AF-A0A0N8TC35-F1
#
_entry.id   AF-A0A0N8TC35-F1
#
_cell.length_a   1.000
_cell.length_b   1.000
_cell.length_c   1.000
_cell.angle_alpha   90.00
_cell.angle_beta   90.00
_cell.angle_gamma   90.00
#
_symmetry.space_group_name_H-M   'P 1'
#
loop_
_entity.id
_entity.type
_entity.pdbx_description
1 polymer ?
#
loop_
_entity_poly.entity_id
_entity_poly.type
_entity_poly.pdbx_seq_one_letter_code
_entity_poly.pdbx_strand_id
1 'polypeptide(L)'
;MRDIEVESVSKMLACGTSILGVKHYTCGNDSCPHVKYLCNTCSCRACPSCGKKATDQWIANQQHRLPECTWQHLVFTLPDTLWPLFFHNRHWLDALCRLAVDNLLYAGRRRGVEVGVFCAIHT
;
A
#
# COMPACT_ATOMS: atom_id res chain seq x y z
N MET A 1 19.51 10.03 -8.00
CA MET A 1 18.24 9.90 -7.26
C MET A 1 17.13 9.86 -8.29
N ARG A 2 16.17 8.95 -8.18
CA ARG A 2 15.05 8.85 -9.12
C ARG A 2 14.09 10.02 -8.88
N ASP A 3 13.45 10.53 -9.92
CA ASP A 3 12.55 11.70 -9.80
C ASP A 3 11.44 11.48 -8.78
N ILE A 4 10.91 10.25 -8.72
CA ILE A 4 9.87 9.87 -7.77
C ILE A 4 10.31 9.97 -6.29
N GLU A 5 11.59 9.77 -6.01
CA GLU A 5 12.14 9.87 -4.66
C GLU A 5 12.19 11.34 -4.22
N VAL A 6 12.65 12.21 -5.12
CA VAL A 6 12.70 13.66 -4.88
C VAL A 6 11.29 14.20 -4.66
N GLU A 7 10.35 13.87 -5.55
CA GLU A 7 8.96 14.28 -5.43
C GLU A 7 8.32 13.81 -4.12
N SER A 8 8.57 12.56 -3.72
CA SER A 8 8.03 12.00 -2.48
C SER A 8 8.56 12.71 -1.24
N VAL A 9 9.87 13.01 -1.21
CA VAL A 9 10.51 13.74 -0.10
C VAL A 9 10.00 15.18 -0.04
N SER A 10 9.90 15.87 -1.17
CA SER A 10 9.36 17.24 -1.22
C SER A 10 7.91 17.29 -0.71
N LYS A 11 7.04 16.38 -1.16
CA LYS A 11 5.66 16.26 -0.67
C LYS A 11 5.60 15.96 0.83
N MET A 12 6.47 15.08 1.32
CA MET A 12 6.57 14.76 2.73
C MET A 12 6.95 15.99 3.56
N LEU A 13 7.94 16.77 3.14
CA LEU A 13 8.39 17.98 3.84
C LEU A 13 7.31 19.09 3.85
N ALA A 14 6.51 19.19 2.79
CA ALA A 14 5.40 20.15 2.72
C ALA A 14 4.17 19.74 3.54
N CYS A 15 4.11 18.50 4.05
CA CYS A 15 2.93 17.97 4.72
C CYS A 15 2.57 18.75 5.99
N GLY A 16 1.30 19.16 6.12
CA GLY A 16 0.82 19.87 7.31
C GLY A 16 1.24 21.35 7.36
N THR A 17 1.85 21.85 6.30
CA THR A 17 2.17 23.27 6.13
C THR A 17 1.13 23.96 5.22
N SER A 18 1.14 25.29 5.22
CA SER A 18 0.27 26.08 4.34
C SER A 18 0.59 25.93 2.85
N ILE A 19 1.74 25.36 2.50
CA ILE A 19 2.20 25.13 1.12
C ILE A 19 1.21 24.26 0.34
N LEU A 20 0.56 23.30 1.01
CA LEU A 20 -0.43 22.40 0.41
C LEU A 20 -1.86 22.94 0.45
N GLY A 21 -2.03 24.20 0.86
CA GLY A 21 -3.31 24.84 1.09
C GLY A 21 -3.83 24.63 2.52
N VAL A 22 -4.75 25.51 2.91
CA VAL A 22 -5.32 25.57 4.26
C VAL A 22 -6.83 25.66 4.17
N LYS A 23 -7.53 24.90 5.01
CA LYS A 23 -8.97 25.01 5.21
C LYS A 23 -9.24 25.88 6.43
N HIS A 24 -10.12 26.87 6.24
CA HIS A 24 -10.53 27.79 7.30
C HIS A 24 -11.89 27.36 7.80
N TYR A 25 -12.00 27.13 9.11
CA TYR A 25 -13.25 26.79 9.77
C TYR A 25 -13.62 27.90 10.74
N THR A 26 -14.80 28.45 10.56
CA THR A 26 -15.41 29.42 11.45
C THR A 26 -16.62 28.80 12.13
N CYS A 27 -16.97 29.28 13.32
CA CYS A 27 -18.23 28.92 13.94
C CYS A 27 -19.39 29.50 13.11
N GLY A 28 -20.52 28.80 13.04
CA GLY A 28 -21.74 29.32 12.40
C GLY A 28 -22.48 30.40 13.21
N ASN A 29 -22.00 30.72 14.42
CA ASN A 29 -22.48 31.84 15.21
C ASN A 29 -21.61 33.07 14.93
N ASP A 30 -22.19 34.11 14.35
CA ASP A 30 -21.51 35.36 13.95
C ASP A 30 -20.85 36.12 15.11
N SER A 31 -21.27 35.85 16.35
CA SER A 31 -20.69 36.45 17.55
C SER A 31 -19.48 35.69 18.12
N CYS A 32 -19.13 34.52 17.57
CA CYS A 32 -18.01 33.72 18.04
C CYS A 32 -16.72 34.04 17.27
N PRO A 33 -15.66 34.57 17.92
CA PRO A 33 -14.40 34.91 17.24
C PRO A 33 -13.50 33.69 16.95
N HIS A 34 -13.97 32.47 17.22
CA HIS A 34 -13.13 31.27 17.08
C HIS A 34 -12.95 30.89 15.61
N VAL A 35 -11.69 30.83 15.19
CA VAL A 35 -11.29 30.40 13.85
C VAL A 35 -10.24 29.29 13.98
N LYS A 36 -10.41 28.22 13.20
CA LYS A 36 -9.46 27.12 13.15
C LYS A 36 -8.92 26.95 11.74
N TYR A 37 -7.60 26.93 11.63
CA TYR A 37 -6.87 26.69 10.39
C TYR A 37 -6.38 25.25 10.35
N LEU A 38 -6.72 24.51 9.29
CA LEU A 38 -6.20 23.15 9.07
C LEU A 38 -5.44 23.11 7.75
N CYS A 39 -4.13 22.89 7.83
CA CYS A 39 -3.30 22.63 6.67
C CYS A 39 -3.63 21.26 6.05
N ASN A 40 -3.60 21.19 4.72
CA ASN A 40 -3.85 19.95 4.00
C ASN A 40 -2.69 18.95 4.19
N THR A 41 -3.02 17.68 4.11
CA THR A 41 -2.05 16.57 4.18
C THR A 41 -1.51 16.22 2.80
N CYS A 42 -0.27 15.75 2.73
CA CYS A 42 0.39 15.44 1.46
C CYS A 42 -0.09 14.17 0.77
N SER A 43 -0.74 13.25 1.51
CA SER A 43 -1.18 11.93 1.02
C SER A 43 -0.04 11.09 0.41
N CYS A 44 1.21 11.44 0.70
CA CYS A 44 2.39 10.73 0.23
C CYS A 44 2.61 9.47 1.07
N ARG A 45 2.95 8.35 0.41
CA ARG A 45 3.26 7.07 1.07
C ARG A 45 4.50 7.14 1.96
N ALA A 46 5.47 7.99 1.61
CA ALA A 46 6.70 8.17 2.39
C ALA A 46 6.49 9.02 3.66
N CYS A 47 5.39 9.77 3.75
CA CYS A 47 5.13 10.63 4.89
C CYS A 47 4.81 9.78 6.15
N PRO A 48 5.50 10.03 7.28
CA PRO A 48 5.25 9.28 8.52
C PRO A 48 3.81 9.39 9.03
N SER A 49 3.13 10.50 8.80
CA SER A 49 1.73 10.69 9.25
C SER A 49 0.74 10.15 8.22
N CYS A 50 0.85 10.58 6.95
CA CYS A 50 -0.12 10.20 5.92
C CYS A 50 0.05 8.75 5.48
N GLY A 51 1.30 8.34 5.23
CA GLY A 51 1.64 6.97 4.83
C GLY A 51 1.24 5.97 5.91
N LYS A 52 1.56 6.24 7.17
CA LYS A 52 1.17 5.37 8.30
C LYS A 52 -0.34 5.21 8.40
N LYS A 53 -1.10 6.31 8.37
CA LYS A 53 -2.56 6.26 8.42
C LYS A 53 -3.13 5.44 7.26
N ALA A 54 -2.63 5.64 6.05
CA ALA A 54 -3.06 4.88 4.88
C ALA A 54 -2.73 3.38 5.02
N THR A 55 -1.54 3.05 5.53
CA THR A 55 -1.14 1.67 5.82
C THR A 55 -2.05 1.02 6.86
N ASP A 56 -2.38 1.73 7.94
CA ASP A 56 -3.26 1.20 8.99
C ASP A 56 -4.67 0.93 8.48
N GLN A 57 -5.22 1.85 7.69
CA GLN A 57 -6.51 1.66 7.02
C GLN A 57 -6.47 0.46 6.06
N TRP A 58 -5.38 0.31 5.31
CA TRP A 58 -5.21 -0.84 4.41
C TRP A 58 -5.12 -2.16 5.18
N ILE A 59 -4.36 -2.21 6.29
CA ILE A 59 -4.25 -3.38 7.16
C ILE A 59 -5.62 -3.76 7.72
N ALA A 60 -6.35 -2.78 8.29
CA ALA A 60 -7.69 -3.01 8.80
C ALA A 60 -8.59 -3.60 7.70
N ASN A 61 -8.59 -3.02 6.50
CA ASN A 61 -9.36 -3.56 5.38
C ASN A 61 -8.93 -4.99 4.99
N GLN A 62 -7.64 -5.33 5.03
CA GLN A 62 -7.20 -6.70 4.74
C GLN A 62 -7.65 -7.66 5.83
N GLN A 63 -7.55 -7.28 7.10
CA GLN A 63 -8.03 -8.10 8.21
C GLN A 63 -9.52 -8.43 8.09
N HIS A 64 -10.35 -7.50 7.65
CA HIS A 64 -11.77 -7.74 7.42
C HIS A 64 -12.06 -8.63 6.19
N ARG A 65 -11.11 -8.76 5.25
CA ARG A 65 -11.25 -9.61 4.06
C ARG A 65 -10.75 -11.04 4.28
N LEU A 66 -9.86 -11.24 5.24
CA LEU A 66 -9.29 -12.55 5.51
C LEU A 66 -10.33 -13.41 6.25
N PRO A 67 -10.49 -14.68 5.86
CA PRO A 67 -11.39 -15.59 6.57
C PRO A 67 -10.89 -15.87 7.99
N GLU A 68 -11.81 -16.08 8.92
CA GLU A 68 -11.52 -16.50 10.30
C GLU A 68 -11.11 -17.99 10.32
N CYS A 69 -9.92 -18.30 9.83
CA CYS A 69 -9.34 -19.64 9.85
C CYS A 69 -7.83 -19.62 10.08
N THR A 70 -7.23 -20.79 10.26
CA THR A 70 -5.77 -20.91 10.28
C THR A 70 -5.23 -20.77 8.86
N TRP A 71 -4.22 -19.93 8.69
CA TRP A 71 -3.56 -19.68 7.42
C TRP A 71 -2.04 -19.69 7.57
N GLN A 72 -1.35 -19.88 6.45
CA GLN A 72 0.11 -19.85 6.38
C GLN A 72 0.56 -18.79 5.38
N HIS A 73 1.66 -18.09 5.71
CA HIS A 73 2.28 -17.13 4.81
C HIS A 73 3.48 -17.81 4.11
N LEU A 74 3.43 -17.85 2.78
CA LEU A 74 4.48 -18.42 1.94
C LEU A 74 5.13 -17.32 1.11
N VAL A 75 6.46 -17.32 1.07
CA VAL A 75 7.25 -16.34 0.30
C VAL A 75 8.04 -17.06 -0.77
N PHE A 76 7.77 -16.72 -2.03
CA PHE A 76 8.56 -17.17 -3.18
C PHE A 76 9.58 -16.09 -3.52
N THR A 77 10.86 -16.43 -3.41
CA THR A 77 11.95 -15.52 -3.75
C THR A 77 12.40 -15.78 -5.18
N LEU A 78 12.36 -14.74 -6.02
CA LEU A 78 12.89 -14.83 -7.38
C LEU A 78 14.43 -14.77 -7.34
N PRO A 79 15.14 -15.70 -7.99
CA PRO A 79 16.59 -15.63 -8.13
C PRO A 79 17.06 -14.30 -8.73
N ASP A 80 18.17 -13.79 -8.21
CA ASP A 80 18.79 -12.51 -8.62
C ASP A 80 19.15 -12.47 -10.11
N THR A 81 19.56 -13.60 -10.67
CA THR A 81 19.84 -13.79 -12.09
C THR A 81 18.65 -13.46 -13.00
N LEU A 82 17.41 -13.54 -12.49
CA LEU A 82 16.19 -13.23 -13.22
C LEU A 82 15.71 -11.79 -13.01
N TRP A 83 16.27 -11.03 -12.07
CA TRP A 83 15.81 -9.67 -11.79
C TRP A 83 15.91 -8.73 -12.99
N PRO A 84 17.00 -8.73 -13.80
CA PRO A 84 17.09 -7.87 -14.98
C PRO A 84 15.97 -8.14 -16.00
N LEU A 85 15.57 -9.42 -16.16
CA LEU A 85 14.50 -9.81 -17.07
C LEU A 85 13.17 -9.14 -16.69
N PHE A 86 12.79 -9.19 -15.43
CA PHE A 86 11.55 -8.58 -14.94
C PHE A 86 11.67 -7.07 -14.78
N PHE A 87 12.87 -6.55 -14.53
CA PHE A 87 13.13 -5.11 -14.50
C PHE A 87 12.79 -4.46 -15.85
N HIS A 88 13.24 -5.06 -16.95
CA HIS A 88 12.93 -4.59 -18.30
C HIS A 88 11.53 -4.99 -18.78
N ASN A 89 10.97 -6.08 -18.27
CA ASN A 89 9.65 -6.60 -18.66
C ASN A 89 8.65 -6.58 -17.50
N ARG A 90 8.38 -5.39 -16.94
CA ARG A 90 7.52 -5.23 -15.75
C ARG A 90 6.11 -5.80 -15.91
N HIS A 91 5.60 -5.89 -17.14
CA HIS A 91 4.28 -6.45 -17.43
C HIS A 91 4.19 -7.96 -17.14
N TRP A 92 5.32 -8.67 -17.05
CA TRP A 92 5.36 -10.10 -16.67
C TRP A 92 5.23 -10.34 -15.17
N LEU A 93 5.30 -9.30 -14.33
CA LEU A 93 5.17 -9.48 -12.88
C LEU A 93 3.84 -10.17 -12.53
N ASP A 94 2.73 -9.82 -13.18
CA ASP A 94 1.42 -10.45 -12.94
C ASP A 94 1.44 -11.98 -13.13
N ALA A 95 2.27 -12.48 -14.03
CA ALA A 95 2.40 -13.91 -14.28
C ALA A 95 3.06 -14.67 -13.10
N LEU A 96 3.91 -14.01 -12.30
CA LEU A 96 4.57 -14.65 -11.16
C LEU A 96 3.57 -15.13 -10.11
N CYS A 97 2.56 -14.30 -9.79
CA CYS A 97 1.53 -14.70 -8.85
C CYS A 97 0.69 -15.86 -9.38
N ARG A 98 0.33 -15.85 -10.67
CA ARG A 98 -0.41 -16.95 -11.30
C ARG A 98 0.37 -18.25 -11.23
N LEU A 99 1.64 -18.23 -11.60
CA LEU A 99 2.51 -19.41 -11.56
C LEU A 99 2.64 -19.98 -10.14
N ALA A 100 2.80 -19.13 -9.12
CA ALA A 100 2.86 -19.57 -7.73
C ALA A 100 1.54 -20.22 -7.28
N VAL A 101 0.41 -19.58 -7.59
CA VAL A 101 -0.94 -20.08 -7.27
C VAL A 101 -1.20 -21.42 -7.96
N ASP A 102 -0.91 -21.54 -9.26
CA ASP A 102 -1.13 -22.76 -10.03
C ASP A 102 -0.37 -23.96 -9.45
N ASN A 103 0.88 -23.74 -9.03
CA ASN A 103 1.70 -24.77 -8.37
C ASN A 103 1.12 -25.17 -7.01
N LEU A 104 0.66 -24.22 -6.21
CA LEU A 104 0.02 -24.49 -4.91
C LEU A 104 -1.29 -25.26 -5.07
N LEU A 105 -2.14 -24.85 -6.00
CA LEU A 105 -3.41 -25.53 -6.30
C LEU A 105 -3.17 -26.94 -6.84
N TYR A 106 -2.16 -27.13 -7.69
CA TYR A 106 -1.74 -28.44 -8.18
C TYR A 106 -1.28 -29.36 -7.04
N ALA A 107 -0.45 -28.84 -6.12
CA ALA A 107 -0.01 -29.59 -4.96
C ALA A 107 -1.16 -29.92 -3.99
N GLY A 108 -2.10 -28.99 -3.79
CA GLY A 108 -3.30 -29.18 -2.98
C GLY A 108 -4.21 -30.28 -3.52
N ARG A 109 -4.52 -30.25 -4.82
CA ARG A 109 -5.32 -31.29 -5.50
C ARG A 109 -4.73 -32.68 -5.33
N ARG A 110 -3.41 -32.83 -5.47
CA ARG A 110 -2.70 -34.11 -5.28
C ARG A 110 -2.79 -34.66 -3.86
N ARG A 111 -3.03 -33.80 -2.87
CA ARG A 111 -3.19 -34.17 -1.47
C ARG A 111 -4.66 -34.22 -1.02
N GLY A 112 -5.61 -34.00 -1.93
CA GLY A 112 -7.03 -33.95 -1.61
C GLY A 112 -7.43 -32.75 -0.74
N VAL A 113 -6.66 -31.66 -0.78
CA VAL A 113 -6.92 -30.45 0.02
C VAL A 113 -7.35 -29.30 -0.90
N GLU A 114 -8.43 -28.62 -0.52
CA GLU A 114 -8.86 -27.38 -1.15
C GLU A 114 -8.10 -26.19 -0.52
N VAL A 115 -7.48 -25.36 -1.36
CA VAL A 115 -6.59 -24.27 -0.92
C VAL A 115 -7.11 -22.94 -1.45
N GLY A 116 -7.42 -22.02 -0.54
CA GLY A 116 -7.61 -20.60 -0.86
C GLY A 116 -6.27 -19.87 -0.86
N VAL A 117 -6.01 -19.05 -1.88
CA VAL A 117 -4.73 -18.33 -2.02
C VAL A 117 -4.98 -16.84 -2.23
N PHE A 118 -4.29 -16.02 -1.42
CA PHE A 118 -4.11 -14.59 -1.67
C PHE A 118 -2.65 -14.37 -2.06
N CYS A 119 -2.42 -13.86 -3.27
CA CYS A 119 -1.07 -13.58 -3.76
C CYS A 119 -0.83 -12.08 -3.88
N ALA A 120 0.33 -11.62 -3.41
CA ALA A 120 0.81 -10.25 -3.58
C ALA A 120 2.26 -10.29 -4.03
N ILE A 121 2.63 -9.33 -4.88
CA ILE A 121 4.01 -9.16 -5.35
C ILE A 121 4.62 -8.00 -4.59
N HIS A 122 5.77 -8.24 -3.98
CA HIS A 122 6.61 -7.20 -3.38
C HIS A 122 7.82 -6.99 -4.30
N THR A 123 7.99 -5.77 -4.80
CA THR A 123 9.13 -5.33 -5.64
C THR A 123 9.81 -4.12 -5.04
#